data_AF-A0A7W7EKI3-F1
#
_entry.id   AF-A0A7W7EKI3-F1
#
_cell.length_a   1.000
_cell.length_b   1.000
_cell.length_c   1.000
_cell.angle_alpha   90.00
_cell.angle_beta   90.00
_cell.angle_gamma   90.00
#
_symmetry.space_group_name_H-M   'P 1'
#
loop_
_entity.id
_entity.type
_entity.pdbx_description
1 polymer ?
#
loop_
_entity_poly.entity_id
_entity_poly.type
_entity_poly.pdbx_seq_one_letter_code
_entity_poly.pdbx_strand_id
1 'polypeptide(L)'
;MNVKTEIILSERHLRLAEKMVEEGAFPSISSLVEAAIEQIDQITHHDDVPSDVVSGMADEIRRRMELPSDQWIPLKGDTLFDDVRTLIRKELDEKQNGI
;
A
#
# COMPACT_ATOMS: atom_id res chain seq x y z
N MET A 1 -17.14 -22.19 8.60
CA MET A 1 -18.08 -23.17 7.98
C MET A 1 -17.45 -23.57 6.66
N ASN A 2 -17.27 -24.86 6.41
CA ASN A 2 -16.52 -25.32 5.22
C ASN A 2 -17.51 -25.81 4.17
N VAL A 3 -17.29 -25.44 2.91
CA VAL A 3 -18.10 -25.87 1.77
C VAL A 3 -17.23 -26.76 0.89
N LYS A 4 -17.72 -27.95 0.54
CA LYS A 4 -17.00 -28.85 -0.36
C LYS A 4 -17.21 -28.38 -1.80
N THR A 5 -16.11 -28.16 -2.51
CA THR A 5 -16.10 -27.71 -3.91
C THR A 5 -15.16 -28.60 -4.71
N GLU A 6 -15.59 -29.00 -5.91
CA GLU A 6 -14.75 -29.70 -6.87
C GLU A 6 -14.10 -28.67 -7.80
N ILE A 7 -12.77 -28.76 -7.96
CA ILE A 7 -11.98 -27.89 -8.85
C ILE A 7 -11.16 -28.77 -9.79
N ILE A 8 -10.93 -28.27 -11.00
CA ILE A 8 -10.08 -28.94 -11.99
C ILE A 8 -8.71 -28.25 -11.98
N LEU A 9 -7.67 -29.03 -11.73
CA LEU A 9 -6.28 -28.59 -11.81
C LEU A 9 -5.61 -29.30 -12.98
N SER A 10 -4.63 -28.64 -13.62
CA SER A 10 -3.76 -29.35 -14.55
C SER A 10 -2.86 -30.32 -13.78
N GLU A 11 -2.47 -31.41 -14.42
CA GLU A 11 -1.67 -32.49 -13.81
C GLU A 11 -0.39 -31.95 -13.15
N ARG A 12 0.28 -30.98 -13.77
CA ARG A 12 1.46 -30.32 -13.22
C ARG A 12 1.19 -29.67 -11.85
N HIS A 13 0.07 -28.97 -11.72
CA HIS A 13 -0.27 -28.25 -10.47
C HIS A 13 -0.72 -29.21 -9.38
N LEU A 14 -1.44 -30.28 -9.74
CA LEU A 14 -1.81 -31.32 -8.80
C LEU A 14 -0.57 -31.98 -8.18
N ARG A 15 0.39 -32.43 -9.01
CA ARG A 15 1.64 -33.05 -8.53
C ARG A 15 2.46 -32.10 -7.66
N LEU A 16 2.47 -30.81 -7.99
CA LEU A 16 3.14 -29.80 -7.16
C LEU A 16 2.45 -29.67 -5.79
N ALA A 17 1.13 -29.60 -5.76
CA ALA A 17 0.37 -29.50 -4.51
C ALA A 17 0.56 -30.74 -3.63
N GLU A 18 0.55 -31.94 -4.22
CA GLU A 18 0.84 -33.20 -3.51
C GLU A 18 2.23 -33.17 -2.88
N LYS A 19 3.25 -32.78 -3.66
CA LYS A 19 4.64 -32.66 -3.16
C LYS A 19 4.75 -31.69 -1.97
N MET A 20 4.08 -30.55 -2.03
CA MET A 20 4.11 -29.56 -0.93
C MET A 20 3.44 -30.08 0.35
N VAL A 21 2.46 -30.97 0.23
CA VAL A 21 1.85 -31.65 1.38
C VAL A 21 2.77 -32.74 1.91
N GLU A 22 3.39 -33.53 1.03
CA GLU A 22 4.37 -34.56 1.42
C GLU A 22 5.59 -33.98 2.15
N GLU A 23 6.06 -32.81 1.71
CA GLU A 23 7.16 -32.07 2.35
C GLU A 23 6.73 -31.39 3.67
N GLY A 24 5.45 -31.48 4.04
CA GLY A 24 4.90 -30.92 5.27
C GLY A 24 4.75 -29.40 5.27
N ALA A 25 4.88 -28.74 4.12
CA ALA A 25 4.65 -27.29 3.99
C ALA A 25 3.18 -26.93 4.24
N PHE A 26 2.27 -27.83 3.86
CA PHE A 26 0.83 -27.70 4.12
C PHE A 26 0.25 -29.02 4.64
N PRO A 27 -0.75 -28.97 5.55
CA PRO A 27 -1.37 -30.18 6.08
C PRO A 27 -2.31 -30.88 5.09
N SER A 28 -2.76 -30.18 4.04
CA SER A 28 -3.59 -30.75 2.97
C SER A 28 -3.61 -29.86 1.73
N ILE A 29 -4.07 -30.40 0.60
CA ILE A 29 -4.29 -29.61 -0.63
C ILE A 29 -5.35 -28.52 -0.42
N SER A 30 -6.40 -28.79 0.39
CA SER A 30 -7.42 -27.77 0.72
C SER A 30 -6.79 -26.56 1.41
N SER A 31 -5.92 -26.81 2.39
CA SER A 31 -5.24 -25.75 3.14
C SER A 31 -4.28 -24.95 2.25
N LEU A 32 -3.65 -25.59 1.26
CA LEU A 32 -2.85 -24.90 0.26
C LEU A 32 -3.70 -24.00 -0.64
N VAL A 33 -4.85 -24.50 -1.09
CA VAL A 33 -5.78 -23.72 -1.93
C VAL A 33 -6.34 -22.52 -1.16
N GLU A 34 -6.73 -22.73 0.11
CA GLU A 34 -7.18 -21.65 1.00
C GLU A 34 -6.10 -20.58 1.18
N ALA A 35 -4.86 -20.97 1.49
CA ALA A 35 -3.75 -20.03 1.62
C ALA A 35 -3.44 -19.27 0.32
N ALA A 36 -3.55 -19.93 -0.83
CA ALA A 36 -3.38 -19.29 -2.13
C ALA A 36 -4.49 -18.27 -2.41
N ILE A 37 -5.74 -18.59 -2.06
CA ILE A 37 -6.88 -17.66 -2.18
C ILE A 37 -6.69 -16.47 -1.24
N GLU A 38 -6.28 -16.69 0.01
CA GLU A 38 -5.98 -15.62 0.96
C GLU A 38 -4.85 -14.71 0.47
N GLN A 39 -3.81 -15.28 -0.16
CA GLN A 39 -2.74 -14.47 -0.76
C GLN A 39 -3.26 -13.61 -1.91
N ILE A 40 -4.10 -14.16 -2.79
CA ILE A 40 -4.72 -13.41 -3.88
C ILE A 40 -5.63 -12.32 -3.30
N ASP A 41 -6.40 -12.63 -2.27
CA ASP A 41 -7.29 -11.70 -1.57
C ASP A 41 -6.51 -10.52 -0.99
N GLN A 42 -5.37 -10.80 -0.33
CA GLN A 42 -4.45 -9.78 0.16
C GLN A 42 -3.94 -8.90 -0.98
N ILE A 43 -3.43 -9.49 -2.07
CA ILE A 43 -2.92 -8.71 -3.21
C ILE A 43 -4.02 -7.84 -3.83
N THR A 44 -5.24 -8.38 -3.96
CA THR A 44 -6.35 -7.72 -4.65
C THR A 44 -7.01 -6.65 -3.78
N HIS A 45 -7.14 -6.88 -2.48
CA HIS A 45 -7.72 -5.90 -1.55
C HIS A 45 -6.70 -4.87 -1.05
N HIS A 46 -5.40 -5.12 -1.18
CA HIS A 46 -4.39 -4.08 -0.96
C HIS A 46 -4.44 -2.93 -1.99
N ASP A 47 -5.14 -3.09 -3.11
CA ASP A 47 -5.46 -1.98 -4.02
C ASP A 47 -6.54 -1.02 -3.44
N ASP A 48 -7.34 -1.46 -2.46
CA ASP A 48 -8.37 -0.64 -1.76
C ASP A 48 -7.97 -0.25 -0.31
N VAL A 49 -6.79 -0.69 0.16
CA VAL A 49 -6.17 -0.17 1.40
C VAL A 49 -5.51 1.17 1.06
N PRO A 50 -5.66 2.24 1.88
CA PRO A 50 -4.97 3.51 1.62
C PRO A 50 -3.49 3.19 1.45
N SER A 51 -2.92 3.49 0.27
CA SER A 51 -1.58 3.10 -0.17
C SER A 51 -0.65 2.86 1.02
N ASP A 52 -0.09 1.65 1.14
CA ASP A 52 0.97 1.35 2.10
C ASP A 52 1.83 2.60 2.29
N VAL A 53 1.83 3.16 3.50
CA VAL A 53 2.42 4.48 3.78
C VAL A 53 3.85 4.54 3.25
N VAL A 54 4.56 3.41 3.27
CA VAL A 54 5.91 3.27 2.74
C VAL A 54 5.92 3.37 1.21
N SER A 55 5.01 2.70 0.52
CA SER A 55 4.83 2.80 -0.93
C SER A 55 4.41 4.21 -1.37
N GLY A 56 3.49 4.86 -0.66
CA GLY A 56 3.12 6.26 -0.91
C GLY A 56 4.29 7.23 -0.69
N MET A 57 5.11 6.99 0.33
CA MET A 57 6.36 7.75 0.54
C MET A 57 7.36 7.52 -0.60
N ALA A 58 7.49 6.29 -1.11
CA ALA A 58 8.40 5.99 -2.22
C ALA A 58 7.99 6.71 -3.51
N ASP A 59 6.68 6.81 -3.78
CA ASP A 59 6.15 7.53 -4.93
C ASP A 59 6.38 9.04 -4.81
N GLU A 60 6.15 9.63 -3.63
CA GLU A 60 6.40 11.05 -3.39
C GLU A 60 7.90 11.39 -3.46
N ILE A 61 8.79 10.51 -3.00
CA ILE A 61 10.24 10.68 -3.16
C ILE A 61 10.61 10.69 -4.66
N ARG A 62 10.09 9.74 -5.45
CA ARG A 62 10.34 9.72 -6.91
C ARG A 62 9.86 10.99 -7.58
N ARG A 63 8.63 11.42 -7.27
CA ARG A 63 8.06 12.68 -7.77
C ARG A 63 8.91 13.90 -7.42
N ARG A 64 9.48 13.98 -6.21
CA ARG A 64 10.36 15.08 -5.80
C ARG A 64 11.71 15.06 -6.50
N MET A 65 12.25 13.88 -6.78
CA MET A 65 13.52 13.72 -7.51
C MET A 65 13.39 14.14 -8.98
N GLU A 66 12.20 14.03 -9.57
CA GLU A 66 11.89 14.49 -10.93
C GLU A 66 11.60 16.00 -11.00
N LEU A 67 11.44 16.67 -9.86
CA LEU A 67 11.11 18.09 -9.81
C LEU A 67 12.31 18.95 -10.26
N PRO A 68 12.13 19.83 -11.26
CA PRO A 68 13.15 20.77 -11.71
C PRO A 68 13.71 21.63 -10.56
N SER A 69 15.02 21.87 -10.56
CA SER A 69 15.73 22.53 -9.46
C SER A 69 15.34 24.01 -9.27
N ASP A 70 14.78 24.65 -10.29
CA ASP A 70 14.22 26.01 -10.23
C ASP A 70 12.90 26.09 -9.46
N GLN A 71 12.24 24.95 -9.22
CA GLN A 71 11.03 24.85 -8.39
C GLN A 71 11.32 24.45 -6.95
N TRP A 72 12.58 24.26 -6.59
CA TRP A 72 12.98 23.94 -5.23
C TRP A 72 12.92 25.18 -4.35
N ILE A 73 12.49 25.00 -3.11
CA ILE A 73 12.47 26.06 -2.11
C ILE A 73 13.87 26.14 -1.47
N PRO A 74 14.67 27.20 -1.72
CA PRO A 74 15.97 27.33 -1.09
C PRO A 74 15.82 27.62 0.41
N LEU A 75 16.13 26.65 1.29
CA LEU A 75 16.00 26.85 2.74
C LEU A 75 16.76 28.08 3.30
N LYS A 76 17.82 28.53 2.63
CA LYS A 76 18.62 29.67 3.06
C LYS A 76 18.28 30.91 2.24
N GLY A 77 17.76 31.93 2.92
CA GLY A 77 17.44 33.23 2.32
C GLY A 77 16.03 33.33 1.75
N ASP A 78 15.21 32.28 1.88
CA ASP A 78 13.79 32.27 1.51
C ASP A 78 12.90 32.62 2.70
N THR A 79 11.79 33.28 2.44
CA THR A 79 10.80 33.74 3.42
C THR A 79 9.58 32.83 3.51
N LEU A 80 9.50 31.78 2.70
CA LEU A 80 8.35 30.88 2.59
C LEU A 80 7.84 30.37 3.94
N PHE A 81 8.73 30.01 4.86
CA PHE A 81 8.32 29.55 6.19
C PHE A 81 7.68 30.66 7.04
N ASP A 82 8.13 31.90 6.90
CA ASP A 82 7.58 33.05 7.62
C ASP A 82 6.28 33.53 6.98
N ASP A 83 6.17 33.44 5.66
CA ASP A 83 4.95 33.73 4.91
C ASP A 83 3.85 32.70 5.24
N VAL A 84 4.18 31.41 5.28
CA VAL A 84 3.27 30.33 5.71
C VAL A 84 2.84 30.52 7.16
N ARG A 85 3.76 30.88 8.07
CA ARG A 85 3.40 31.18 9.46
C ARG A 85 2.43 32.35 9.57
N THR A 86 2.63 33.38 8.76
CA THR A 86 1.76 34.57 8.73
C THR A 86 0.38 34.21 8.20
N LEU A 87 0.29 33.40 7.14
CA LEU A 87 -0.97 32.88 6.61
C LEU A 87 -1.73 32.05 7.65
N ILE A 88 -1.05 31.10 8.30
CA ILE A 88 -1.67 30.23 9.32
C ILE A 88 -2.20 31.07 10.48
N ARG A 89 -1.45 32.08 10.95
CA ARG A 89 -1.91 32.98 12.01
C ARG A 89 -3.16 33.75 11.60
N LYS A 90 -3.16 34.33 10.39
CA LYS A 90 -4.32 35.03 9.86
C LYS A 90 -5.57 34.13 9.80
N GLU A 91 -5.43 32.91 9.27
CA GLU A 91 -6.53 31.93 9.20
C GLU A 91 -7.04 31.51 10.59
N LEU A 92 -6.14 31.37 11.57
CA LEU A 92 -6.53 31.06 12.94
C LEU A 92 -7.24 32.24 13.61
N ASP A 93 -6.78 33.46 13.38
CA ASP A 93 -7.39 34.69 13.89
C ASP A 93 -8.77 34.93 13.26
N GLU A 94 -8.94 34.65 11.97
CA GLU A 94 -10.22 34.72 11.26
C GLU A 94 -11.21 33.67 11.80
N LYS A 95 -10.75 32.43 12.04
CA LYS A 95 -11.57 31.37 12.66
C LYS A 95 -11.95 31.66 14.12
N GLN A 96 -11.07 32.33 14.89
CA GLN A 96 -11.36 32.71 16.28
C GLN A 96 -12.31 33.90 16.37
N ASN A 97 -12.30 34.80 15.39
CA ASN A 97 -13.14 36.00 15.37
C ASN A 97 -14.51 35.82 14.69
N GLY A 98 -14.85 34.60 14.24
CA GLY A 98 -16.21 34.23 13.85
C GLY A 98 -16.81 35.07 12.73
N ILE A 99 -16.17 35.07 11.55
CA ILE A 99 -16.84 35.31 10.27
C ILE A 99 -16.98 33.98 9.56
#